data_AF-A0A3M1HSS1-F1
#
_entry.id   AF-A0A3M1HSS1-F1
#
_cell.length_a   1.000
_cell.length_b   1.000
_cell.length_c   1.000
_cell.angle_alpha   90.00
_cell.angle_beta   90.00
_cell.angle_gamma   90.00
#
_symmetry.space_group_name_H-M   'P 1'
#
loop_
_entity.id
_entity.type
_entity.pdbx_description
1 polymer ?
#
loop_
_entity_poly.entity_id
_entity_poly.type
_entity_poly.pdbx_seq_one_letter_code
_entity_poly.pdbx_strand_id
1 'polypeptide(L)'
;MKRWALWGVVCAGVLAGCATAPVHYRFAPTPEAKGVRIALITPARRMQGIAFWRVSERSGWMRILHPASGRSLELRWEGERVWWRAPEGWRPLDEAAR
;
A
#
# COMPACT_ATOMS: atom_id res chain seq x y z
N MET A 1 52.32 21.45 -6.86
CA MET A 1 51.57 20.25 -6.42
C MET A 1 50.07 20.55 -6.53
N LYS A 2 49.27 19.55 -6.91
CA LYS A 2 48.07 19.64 -7.78
C LYS A 2 46.82 20.22 -7.09
N ARG A 3 46.32 21.37 -7.56
CA ARG A 3 45.02 21.98 -7.20
C ARG A 3 43.78 21.12 -7.57
N TRP A 4 43.99 20.08 -8.38
CA TRP A 4 42.97 19.14 -8.85
C TRP A 4 42.46 18.18 -7.77
N ALA A 5 43.23 17.94 -6.70
CA ALA A 5 42.82 17.03 -5.62
C ALA A 5 41.72 17.63 -4.72
N LEU A 6 41.69 18.96 -4.57
CA LEU A 6 40.73 19.62 -3.68
C LEU A 6 39.28 19.48 -4.19
N TRP A 7 39.08 19.59 -5.50
CA TRP A 7 37.76 19.44 -6.13
C TRP A 7 37.25 18.00 -6.08
N GLY A 8 38.15 17.00 -6.18
CA GLY A 8 37.79 15.59 -6.05
C GLY A 8 37.25 15.22 -4.65
N VAL A 9 37.83 15.81 -3.59
CA VAL A 9 37.40 15.58 -2.20
C VAL A 9 36.06 16.26 -1.90
N VAL A 10 35.82 17.46 -2.45
CA VAL A 10 34.54 18.16 -2.27
C VAL A 10 33.39 17.43 -2.98
N CYS A 11 33.60 16.91 -4.20
CA CYS A 11 32.59 16.12 -4.90
C CYS A 11 32.29 14.78 -4.19
N ALA A 12 33.30 14.12 -3.62
CA ALA A 12 33.10 12.87 -2.88
C ALA A 12 32.33 13.09 -1.56
N GLY A 13 32.57 14.22 -0.87
CA GLY A 13 31.82 14.59 0.34
C GLY A 13 30.34 14.89 0.08
N VAL A 14 30.02 15.55 -1.04
CA VAL A 14 28.63 15.83 -1.42
C VAL A 14 27.88 14.56 -1.86
N LEU A 15 28.55 13.63 -2.54
CA LEU A 15 27.96 12.34 -2.92
C LEU A 15 27.75 11.41 -1.72
N ALA A 16 28.63 11.44 -0.72
CA ALA A 16 28.45 10.71 0.53
C ALA A 16 27.27 11.24 1.38
N GLY A 17 26.97 12.55 1.29
CA GLY A 17 25.85 13.19 1.99
C GLY A 17 24.46 12.88 1.43
N CYS A 18 24.35 12.48 0.15
CA CYS A 18 23.07 12.17 -0.48
C CYS A 18 22.62 10.71 -0.32
N ALA A 19 23.48 9.82 0.17
CA ALA A 19 23.24 8.38 0.10
C ALA A 19 22.45 7.79 1.29
N THR A 20 22.18 8.53 2.36
CA THR A 20 21.59 7.94 3.58
C THR A 20 20.63 8.86 4.30
N ALA A 21 19.65 9.42 3.59
CA ALA A 21 18.37 9.68 4.24
C ALA A 21 17.61 8.34 4.25
N PRO A 22 17.51 7.63 5.38
CA PRO A 22 16.58 6.51 5.46
C PRO A 22 15.20 7.06 5.14
N VAL A 23 14.69 6.72 3.96
CA VAL A 23 13.30 6.98 3.59
C VAL A 23 12.47 6.08 4.51
N HIS A 24 12.16 6.59 5.68
CA HIS A 24 11.17 6.00 6.55
C HIS A 24 9.82 6.21 5.86
N TYR A 25 9.38 5.21 5.10
CA TYR A 25 7.99 5.10 4.68
C TYR A 25 7.15 4.90 5.94
N ARG A 26 6.77 6.01 6.56
CA ARG A 26 5.79 6.00 7.63
C ARG A 26 4.45 5.75 6.95
N PHE A 27 4.05 4.48 6.88
CA PHE A 27 2.66 4.10 6.66
C PHE A 27 1.85 4.55 7.89
N ALA A 28 1.68 5.85 8.06
CA ALA A 28 0.51 6.31 8.78
C ALA A 28 -0.68 5.83 7.94
N PRO A 29 -1.65 5.09 8.51
CA PRO A 29 -2.83 4.70 7.77
C PRO A 29 -3.52 5.98 7.32
N THR A 30 -3.35 6.34 6.06
CA THR A 30 -4.04 7.50 5.52
C THR A 30 -5.53 7.16 5.53
N PRO A 31 -6.39 8.04 6.04
CA PRO A 31 -7.82 7.79 6.08
C PRO A 31 -8.40 7.63 4.67
N GLU A 32 -7.66 8.02 3.63
CA GLU A 32 -7.98 7.70 2.25
C GLU A 32 -6.71 7.35 1.48
N ALA A 33 -6.80 6.40 0.56
CA ALA A 33 -5.77 6.21 -0.45
C ALA A 33 -6.36 5.80 -1.79
N LYS A 34 -5.65 6.21 -2.86
CA LYS A 34 -6.01 5.94 -4.24
C LYS A 34 -4.81 5.34 -4.96
N GLY A 35 -4.99 4.18 -5.58
CA GLY A 35 -4.00 3.63 -6.50
C GLY A 35 -2.75 3.04 -5.83
N VAL A 36 -2.84 2.60 -4.57
CA VAL A 36 -1.69 2.05 -3.84
C VAL A 36 -1.41 0.63 -4.29
N ARG A 37 -0.17 0.34 -4.72
CA ARG A 37 0.23 -1.04 -5.02
C ARG A 37 0.36 -1.84 -3.75
N ILE A 38 -0.35 -2.95 -3.66
CA ILE A 38 -0.29 -3.88 -2.54
C ILE A 38 0.14 -5.26 -3.01
N ALA A 39 0.80 -5.99 -2.10
CA ALA A 39 1.10 -7.39 -2.28
C ALA A 39 0.64 -8.16 -1.04
N LEU A 40 -0.25 -9.14 -1.23
CA LEU A 40 -0.59 -10.12 -0.21
C LEU A 40 0.32 -11.33 -0.40
N ILE A 41 1.09 -11.65 0.63
CA ILE A 41 2.01 -12.79 0.63
C ILE A 41 1.54 -13.74 1.74
N THR A 42 1.08 -14.91 1.34
CA THR A 42 0.77 -16.05 2.22
C THR A 42 1.69 -17.21 1.84
N PRO A 43 1.96 -18.19 2.71
CA PRO A 43 2.79 -19.35 2.37
C PRO A 43 2.31 -20.09 1.10
N ALA A 44 1.00 -20.16 0.89
CA ALA A 44 0.39 -20.86 -0.24
C ALA A 44 0.27 -19.99 -1.51
N ARG A 45 0.33 -18.66 -1.39
CA ARG A 45 -0.01 -17.77 -2.51
C ARG A 45 0.56 -16.37 -2.37
N ARG A 46 1.02 -15.82 -3.50
CA ARG A 46 1.29 -14.39 -3.69
C ARG A 46 0.21 -13.77 -4.57
N MET A 47 -0.31 -12.63 -4.16
CA MET A 47 -1.25 -11.82 -4.94
C MET A 47 -0.74 -10.37 -4.96
N GLN A 48 -0.80 -9.73 -6.11
CA GLN A 48 -0.51 -8.30 -6.25
C GLN A 48 -1.73 -7.57 -6.78
N GLY A 49 -1.95 -6.35 -6.31
CA GLY A 49 -3.13 -5.58 -6.64
C GLY A 49 -2.94 -4.08 -6.49
N ILE A 50 -3.94 -3.35 -6.93
CA ILE A 50 -4.07 -1.91 -6.69
C ILE A 50 -5.20 -1.71 -5.68
N ALA A 51 -4.87 -1.16 -4.52
CA ALA A 51 -5.79 -0.87 -3.44
C ALA A 51 -6.26 0.58 -3.47
N PHE A 52 -7.53 0.74 -3.12
CA PHE A 52 -8.21 1.99 -2.86
C PHE A 52 -8.95 1.83 -1.55
N TRP A 53 -8.88 2.81 -0.66
CA TRP A 53 -9.63 2.74 0.59
C TRP A 53 -10.04 4.11 1.08
N ARG A 54 -11.09 4.13 1.89
CA ARG A 54 -11.46 5.26 2.75
C ARG A 54 -11.93 4.73 4.09
N VAL A 55 -11.42 5.32 5.17
CA VAL A 55 -11.58 4.94 6.56
C VAL A 55 -12.10 6.16 7.32
N SER A 56 -13.05 5.94 8.22
CA SER A 56 -13.49 6.88 9.26
C SER A 56 -13.45 6.17 10.61
N GLU A 57 -13.80 6.88 11.70
CA GLU A 57 -13.78 6.31 13.06
C GLU A 57 -14.65 5.06 13.23
N ARG A 58 -15.77 4.96 12.47
CA ARG A 58 -16.75 3.88 12.63
C ARG A 58 -17.08 3.13 11.37
N SER A 59 -16.59 3.56 10.21
CA SER A 59 -16.94 2.92 8.95
C SER A 59 -15.86 3.13 7.90
N GLY A 60 -15.93 2.34 6.84
CA GLY A 60 -15.11 2.57 5.67
C GLY A 60 -15.25 1.46 4.64
N TRP A 61 -14.43 1.57 3.61
CA TRP A 61 -14.40 0.62 2.51
C TRP A 61 -13.00 0.46 1.96
N MET A 62 -12.77 -0.69 1.33
CA MET A 62 -11.56 -1.01 0.59
C MET A 62 -11.92 -1.74 -0.69
N ARG A 63 -11.29 -1.37 -1.80
CA ARG A 63 -11.34 -2.09 -3.07
C ARG A 63 -9.93 -2.49 -3.48
N ILE A 64 -9.74 -3.76 -3.83
CA ILE A 64 -8.50 -4.29 -4.38
C ILE A 64 -8.78 -4.73 -5.81
N LEU A 65 -8.10 -4.14 -6.79
CA LEU A 65 -8.16 -4.52 -8.19
C LEU A 65 -7.00 -5.45 -8.54
N HIS A 66 -7.31 -6.61 -9.10
CA HIS A 66 -6.31 -7.50 -9.67
C HIS A 66 -5.97 -7.07 -11.11
N PRO A 67 -4.72 -6.64 -11.40
CA PRO A 67 -4.41 -5.95 -12.66
C PRO A 67 -4.61 -6.82 -13.90
N ALA A 68 -4.26 -8.11 -13.81
CA ALA A 68 -4.29 -9.01 -14.96
C ALA A 68 -5.69 -9.50 -15.34
N SER A 69 -6.61 -9.58 -14.36
CA SER A 69 -7.96 -10.12 -14.60
C SER A 69 -9.04 -9.05 -14.58
N GLY A 70 -8.72 -7.82 -14.17
CA GLY A 70 -9.69 -6.76 -13.94
C GLY A 70 -10.69 -7.05 -12.79
N ARG A 71 -10.56 -8.19 -12.11
CA ARG A 71 -11.45 -8.56 -11.00
C ARG A 71 -11.17 -7.69 -9.79
N SER A 72 -12.22 -7.26 -9.10
CA SER A 72 -12.11 -6.56 -7.82
C SER A 72 -12.55 -7.44 -6.65
N LEU A 73 -11.91 -7.21 -5.51
CA LEU A 73 -12.42 -7.58 -4.19
C LEU A 73 -12.80 -6.29 -3.48
N GLU A 74 -14.04 -6.21 -2.97
CA GLU A 74 -14.52 -5.04 -2.24
C GLU A 74 -14.98 -5.45 -0.86
N LEU A 75 -14.55 -4.67 0.13
CA LEU A 75 -14.90 -4.79 1.53
C LEU A 75 -15.47 -3.47 2.01
N ARG A 76 -16.46 -3.53 2.88
CA ARG A 76 -16.94 -2.38 3.66
C ARG A 76 -17.12 -2.79 5.11
N TRP A 77 -17.00 -1.85 6.03
CA TRP A 77 -17.30 -2.07 7.44
C TRP A 77 -18.03 -0.88 8.02
N GLU A 78 -18.80 -1.14 9.08
CA GLU A 78 -19.63 -0.19 9.81
C GLU A 78 -19.84 -0.75 11.22
N GLY A 79 -19.29 -0.06 12.22
CA GLY A 79 -19.08 -0.59 13.56
C GLY A 79 -18.19 -1.84 13.50
N GLU A 80 -18.67 -2.92 14.12
CA GLU A 80 -17.97 -4.21 14.18
C GLU A 80 -18.29 -5.14 12.99
N ARG A 81 -19.21 -4.74 12.13
CA ARG A 81 -19.67 -5.57 11.02
C ARG A 81 -18.82 -5.32 9.78
N VAL A 82 -18.47 -6.40 9.09
CA VAL A 82 -17.71 -6.38 7.84
C VAL A 82 -18.53 -7.08 6.76
N TRP A 83 -18.60 -6.49 5.58
CA TRP A 83 -19.25 -7.05 4.40
C TRP A 83 -18.28 -7.11 3.22
N TRP A 84 -18.52 -8.05 2.33
CA TRP A 84 -17.83 -8.16 1.05
C TRP A 84 -18.83 -8.05 -0.10
N ARG A 85 -18.36 -7.63 -1.27
CA ARG A 85 -19.18 -7.52 -2.47
C ARG A 85 -19.19 -8.84 -3.24
N ALA A 86 -20.29 -9.57 -3.12
CA ALA A 86 -20.62 -10.70 -3.99
C ALA A 86 -21.23 -10.21 -5.32
N PRO A 87 -21.29 -11.07 -6.36
CA PRO A 87 -21.98 -10.75 -7.61
C PRO A 87 -23.43 -10.26 -7.40
N GLU A 88 -24.13 -10.88 -6.46
CA GLU A 88 -25.53 -10.60 -6.10
C GLU A 88 -25.73 -9.38 -5.19
N GLY A 89 -24.68 -8.89 -4.52
CA GLY A 89 -24.81 -7.76 -3.59
C GLY A 89 -23.80 -7.79 -2.43
N TRP A 90 -24.11 -7.03 -1.37
CA TRP A 90 -23.27 -7.00 -0.17
C TRP A 90 -23.66 -8.12 0.77
N ARG A 91 -22.67 -8.95 1.14
CA ARG A 91 -22.86 -10.07 2.06
C ARG A 91 -21.97 -9.94 3.28
N PRO A 92 -22.44 -10.32 4.47
CA PRO A 92 -21.60 -10.37 5.67
C PRO A 92 -20.35 -11.25 5.43
N LEU A 93 -19.19 -10.84 5.95
CA LEU A 93 -17.93 -11.56 5.74
C LEU A 93 -17.89 -12.90 6.49
N ASP A 94 -18.59 -13.00 7.62
CA ASP A 94 -18.74 -14.21 8.42
C ASP A 94 -19.51 -15.33 7.70
N GLU A 95 -20.34 -15.00 6.71
CA GLU A 95 -20.95 -16.00 5.82
C GLU A 95 -19.94 -16.60 4.82
N ALA A 96 -18.89 -15.86 4.45
CA ALA A 96 -17.90 -16.35 3.49
C ALA A 96 -16.88 -17.32 4.11
N ALA A 97 -16.84 -17.42 5.44
CA ALA A 97 -15.92 -18.28 6.19
C ALA A 97 -16.53 -19.64 6.57
N ARG A 98 -17.79 -19.90 6.21
CA ARG A 98 -18.50 -21.18 6.41
C ARG A 98 -18.52 -21.99 5.12
#